data_AF-A0AAU7WCR1-F1
#
_entry.id   AF-A0AAU7WCR1-F1
#
_cell.length_a   1.000
_cell.length_b   1.000
_cell.length_c   1.000
_cell.angle_alpha   90.00
_cell.angle_beta   90.00
_cell.angle_gamma   90.00
#
_symmetry.space_group_name_H-M   'P 1'
#
loop_
_entity.id
_entity.type
_entity.pdbx_description
1 polymer ?
#
loop_
_entity_poly.entity_id
_entity_poly.type
_entity_poly.pdbx_seq_one_letter_code
_entity_poly.pdbx_strand_id
1 'polypeptide(L)'
;MPRRRAVTRTRCLAASVVVAAVSVTAGCAVAAEPDGAVPGEITASVLQSRQDVVDGRLVVQVDNGADTTLVIDRLTVASAGLEDELELQGPKRVPPGRSVAYRMDLPGPTCDEVVADPPSIVIEAQLGDASVAGRVPATDPYDTIARVQHTGCLAAAVEEIVAITPPERLRSTGSGTERRAVLDLAVAPVAGAEGSVEVHQVLGTTLLSAEGGLDWPVTATIEGGGSASTIELPVRPARCDPHAGAEDKRGTIIPIEVTTSDGWSGLYEVRSGPALKQDLFDYFTERCGLPSS
;
A
#
# COMPACT_ATOMS: atom_id res chain seq x y z
N MET A 1 -31.90 -60.42 52.28
CA MET A 1 -33.35 -60.74 52.23
C MET A 1 -34.06 -59.67 51.41
N PRO A 2 -35.08 -60.02 50.62
CA PRO A 2 -34.94 -60.03 49.16
C PRO A 2 -35.96 -59.12 48.46
N ARG A 3 -35.84 -58.88 47.15
CA ARG A 3 -36.66 -59.61 46.18
C ARG A 3 -36.02 -59.64 44.79
N ARG A 4 -35.79 -60.86 44.34
CA ARG A 4 -35.58 -61.32 42.96
C ARG A 4 -36.83 -61.09 42.10
N ARG A 5 -36.64 -60.91 40.79
CA ARG A 5 -37.39 -61.50 39.64
C ARG A 5 -36.60 -61.11 38.37
N ALA A 6 -35.84 -62.02 37.76
CA ALA A 6 -36.19 -63.17 36.91
C ALA A 6 -36.44 -62.80 35.43
N VAL A 7 -35.43 -63.13 34.61
CA VAL A 7 -35.49 -63.83 33.30
C VAL A 7 -36.34 -63.21 32.19
N THR A 8 -35.70 -62.83 31.07
CA THR A 8 -35.85 -63.59 29.80
C THR A 8 -34.73 -63.30 28.80
N ARG A 9 -34.20 -64.39 28.23
CA ARG A 9 -33.29 -64.41 27.09
C ARG A 9 -34.10 -64.17 25.82
N THR A 10 -33.63 -63.27 24.96
CA THR A 10 -34.01 -63.30 23.55
C THR A 10 -32.78 -62.96 22.71
N ARG A 11 -32.23 -63.99 22.05
CA ARG A 11 -31.29 -63.85 20.94
C ARG A 11 -32.11 -63.45 19.72
N CYS A 12 -31.79 -62.33 19.09
CA CYS A 12 -32.20 -62.06 17.71
C CYS A 12 -31.10 -61.27 16.99
N LEU A 13 -30.45 -61.99 16.07
CA LEU A 13 -30.02 -61.58 14.73
C LEU A 13 -29.24 -60.27 14.59
N ALA A 14 -27.96 -60.46 14.29
CA ALA A 14 -27.10 -59.51 13.61
C ALA A 14 -27.75 -59.03 12.30
N ALA A 15 -27.87 -57.72 12.15
CA ALA A 15 -28.07 -57.05 10.87
C ALA A 15 -26.97 -55.99 10.75
N SER A 16 -25.92 -56.33 10.00
CA SER A 16 -24.82 -55.45 9.66
C SER A 16 -25.33 -54.37 8.71
N VAL A 17 -25.55 -53.15 9.21
CA VAL A 17 -25.79 -51.97 8.38
C VAL A 17 -24.43 -51.42 7.96
N VAL A 18 -24.06 -51.67 6.71
CA VAL A 18 -22.95 -50.99 6.05
C VAL A 18 -23.41 -49.56 5.76
N VAL A 19 -23.00 -48.62 6.61
CA VAL A 19 -23.13 -47.18 6.30
C VAL A 19 -21.98 -46.84 5.34
N ALA A 20 -22.31 -46.70 4.06
CA ALA A 20 -21.41 -46.12 3.07
C ALA A 20 -21.23 -44.63 3.40
N ALA A 21 -20.08 -44.28 3.98
CA ALA A 21 -19.67 -42.90 4.16
C ALA A 21 -19.37 -42.31 2.77
N VAL A 22 -20.28 -41.47 2.28
CA VAL A 22 -20.05 -40.62 1.11
C VAL A 22 -19.21 -39.44 1.60
N SER A 23 -17.90 -39.53 1.40
CA SER A 23 -16.95 -38.45 1.60
C SER A 23 -17.19 -37.40 0.50
N VAL A 24 -17.93 -36.33 0.80
CA VAL A 24 -17.98 -35.16 -0.07
C VAL A 24 -16.67 -34.41 0.11
N THR A 25 -15.68 -34.74 -0.71
CA THR A 25 -14.49 -33.90 -0.88
C THR A 25 -14.92 -32.64 -1.61
N ALA A 26 -15.21 -31.58 -0.86
CA ALA A 26 -15.27 -30.23 -1.39
C ALA A 26 -13.85 -29.87 -1.84
N GLY A 27 -13.51 -30.19 -3.09
CA GLY A 27 -12.30 -29.70 -3.72
C GLY A 27 -12.44 -28.20 -3.92
N CYS A 28 -11.55 -27.42 -3.34
CA CYS A 28 -11.28 -26.07 -3.80
C CYS A 28 -10.91 -26.18 -5.28
N ALA A 29 -11.84 -25.85 -6.17
CA ALA A 29 -11.55 -25.67 -7.57
C ALA A 29 -10.69 -24.40 -7.67
N VAL A 30 -9.37 -24.59 -7.77
CA VAL A 30 -8.48 -23.53 -8.24
C VAL A 30 -8.99 -23.17 -9.64
N ALA A 31 -9.44 -21.94 -9.83
CA ALA A 31 -9.86 -21.46 -11.14
C ALA A 31 -8.69 -21.68 -12.12
N ALA A 32 -8.94 -22.41 -13.21
CA ALA A 32 -7.92 -22.65 -14.22
C ALA A 32 -7.54 -21.30 -14.86
N GLU A 33 -6.25 -21.01 -14.94
CA GLU A 33 -5.79 -19.83 -15.66
C GLU A 33 -6.15 -19.97 -17.15
N PRO A 34 -6.58 -18.89 -17.82
CA PRO A 34 -6.90 -18.95 -19.24
C PRO A 34 -5.64 -19.25 -20.06
N ASP A 35 -5.62 -20.41 -20.71
CA ASP A 35 -4.51 -20.94 -21.52
C ASP A 35 -4.55 -20.47 -22.99
N GLY A 36 -5.27 -19.38 -23.26
CA GLY A 36 -5.42 -18.82 -24.60
C GLY A 36 -4.28 -17.86 -24.98
N ALA A 37 -4.25 -17.48 -26.26
CA ALA A 37 -3.29 -16.52 -26.79
C ALA A 37 -3.95 -15.15 -26.96
N VAL A 38 -3.33 -14.11 -26.41
CA VAL A 38 -3.67 -12.72 -26.68
C VAL A 38 -2.82 -12.22 -27.85
N PRO A 39 -3.39 -11.51 -28.86
CA PRO A 39 -2.61 -10.95 -29.95
C PRO A 39 -1.49 -10.03 -29.46
N GLY A 40 -0.32 -10.10 -30.09
CA GLY A 40 0.89 -9.36 -29.67
C GLY A 40 0.76 -7.84 -29.81
N GLU A 41 -0.23 -7.37 -30.56
CA GLU A 41 -0.60 -5.96 -30.69
C GLU A 41 -1.31 -5.41 -29.44
N ILE A 42 -1.77 -6.29 -28.54
CA ILE A 42 -2.32 -5.89 -27.24
C ILE A 42 -1.20 -5.94 -26.22
N THR A 43 -0.80 -4.77 -25.72
CA THR A 43 0.26 -4.65 -24.71
C THR A 43 -0.27 -4.03 -23.43
N ALA A 44 0.44 -4.27 -22.33
CA ALA A 44 0.11 -3.68 -21.04
C ALA A 44 1.34 -3.07 -20.36
N SER A 45 1.09 -2.08 -19.51
CA SER A 45 2.08 -1.55 -18.59
C SER A 45 1.45 -1.24 -17.24
N VAL A 46 2.25 -1.33 -16.18
CA VAL A 46 1.89 -0.84 -14.86
C VAL A 46 2.64 0.45 -14.56
N LEU A 47 1.97 1.39 -13.89
CA LEU A 47 2.54 2.67 -13.51
C LEU A 47 1.80 3.29 -12.32
N GLN A 48 2.40 4.32 -11.75
CA GLN A 48 1.75 5.22 -10.78
C GLN A 48 2.15 6.66 -11.07
N SER A 49 1.17 7.54 -11.30
CA SER A 49 1.45 8.97 -11.29
C SER A 49 1.68 9.46 -9.85
N ARG A 50 2.22 10.67 -9.69
CA ARG A 50 2.42 11.28 -8.35
C ARG A 50 1.13 11.35 -7.53
N GLN A 51 -0.02 11.56 -8.19
CA GLN A 51 -1.32 11.56 -7.52
C GLN A 51 -1.73 10.15 -7.11
N ASP A 52 -1.53 9.16 -7.99
CA ASP A 52 -1.89 7.77 -7.71
C ASP A 52 -1.07 7.19 -6.54
N VAL A 53 0.19 7.62 -6.34
CA VAL A 53 0.99 7.27 -5.15
C VAL A 53 0.36 7.81 -3.85
N VAL A 54 -0.13 9.06 -3.86
CA VAL A 54 -0.79 9.66 -2.69
C VAL A 54 -2.09 8.93 -2.38
N ASP A 55 -2.86 8.60 -3.43
CA ASP A 55 -4.16 7.95 -3.34
C ASP A 55 -4.07 6.43 -3.11
N GLY A 56 -2.87 5.85 -3.13
CA GLY A 56 -2.67 4.42 -2.93
C GLY A 56 -3.25 3.57 -4.07
N ARG A 57 -3.01 3.96 -5.33
CA ARG A 57 -3.59 3.33 -6.51
C ARG A 57 -2.55 2.81 -7.47
N LEU A 58 -2.75 1.62 -8.03
CA LEU A 58 -2.01 1.12 -9.19
C LEU A 58 -2.74 1.53 -10.47
N VAL A 59 -1.98 1.84 -11.53
CA VAL A 59 -2.54 2.06 -12.87
C VAL A 59 -2.09 0.95 -13.79
N VAL A 60 -3.04 0.29 -14.43
CA VAL A 60 -2.79 -0.60 -15.58
C VAL A 60 -3.17 0.14 -16.84
N GLN A 61 -2.20 0.42 -17.70
CA GLN A 61 -2.46 0.94 -19.05
C GLN A 61 -2.49 -0.23 -20.02
N VAL A 62 -3.59 -0.34 -20.76
CA VAL A 62 -3.78 -1.30 -21.86
C VAL A 62 -3.73 -0.54 -23.18
N ASP A 63 -2.86 -0.99 -24.07
CA ASP A 63 -2.67 -0.46 -25.41
C ASP A 63 -3.24 -1.46 -26.42
N ASN A 64 -4.20 -1.01 -27.24
CA ASN A 64 -4.75 -1.81 -28.32
C ASN A 64 -4.14 -1.37 -29.66
N GLY A 65 -3.12 -2.09 -30.13
CA GLY A 65 -2.49 -1.86 -31.42
C GLY A 65 -3.21 -2.48 -32.62
N ALA A 66 -4.29 -3.24 -32.39
CA ALA A 66 -5.09 -3.83 -33.46
C ALA A 66 -5.99 -2.77 -34.14
N ASP A 67 -6.57 -3.16 -35.29
CA ASP A 67 -7.51 -2.35 -36.06
C ASP A 67 -8.98 -2.50 -35.61
N THR A 68 -9.22 -3.35 -34.62
CA THR A 68 -10.54 -3.65 -34.06
C THR A 68 -10.62 -3.29 -32.57
N THR A 69 -11.83 -3.05 -32.07
CA THR A 69 -12.02 -2.66 -30.66
C THR A 69 -11.81 -3.86 -29.75
N LEU A 70 -11.01 -3.68 -28.70
CA LEU A 70 -10.88 -4.62 -27.59
C LEU A 70 -11.94 -4.26 -26.52
N VAL A 71 -12.75 -5.24 -26.13
CA VAL A 71 -13.72 -5.14 -25.05
C VAL A 71 -13.29 -6.09 -23.94
N ILE A 72 -12.75 -5.53 -22.87
CA ILE A 72 -12.25 -6.26 -21.70
C ILE A 72 -13.44 -6.61 -20.82
N ASP A 73 -13.67 -7.90 -20.61
CA ASP A 73 -14.68 -8.41 -19.69
C ASP A 73 -14.09 -8.58 -18.29
N ARG A 74 -12.83 -9.02 -18.20
CA ARG A 74 -12.08 -9.15 -16.96
C ARG A 74 -10.60 -8.89 -17.20
N LEU A 75 -9.97 -8.19 -16.26
CA LEU A 75 -8.53 -7.96 -16.27
C LEU A 75 -7.98 -8.13 -14.85
N THR A 76 -6.93 -8.90 -14.73
CA THR A 76 -6.30 -9.28 -13.46
C THR A 76 -4.81 -8.91 -13.52
N VAL A 77 -4.29 -8.24 -12.49
CA VAL A 77 -2.85 -8.06 -12.30
C VAL A 77 -2.30 -9.23 -11.51
N ALA A 78 -1.38 -9.99 -12.12
CA ALA A 78 -0.62 -11.03 -11.46
C ALA A 78 0.81 -10.55 -11.18
N SER A 79 1.13 -10.42 -9.90
CA SER A 79 2.46 -10.08 -9.41
C SER A 79 2.72 -10.79 -8.08
N ALA A 80 3.91 -11.37 -7.91
CA ALA A 80 4.29 -12.00 -6.66
C ALA A 80 4.53 -11.00 -5.52
N GLY A 81 4.49 -9.69 -5.80
CA GLY A 81 4.89 -8.61 -4.88
C GLY A 81 3.71 -7.98 -4.15
N LEU A 82 2.49 -8.49 -4.38
CA LEU A 82 1.22 -7.96 -3.91
C LEU A 82 0.40 -9.11 -3.32
N GLU A 83 -0.25 -8.89 -2.18
CA GLU A 83 -0.97 -9.94 -1.42
C GLU A 83 -2.26 -10.40 -2.12
N ASP A 84 -2.99 -9.46 -2.73
CA ASP A 84 -4.25 -9.71 -3.39
C ASP A 84 -4.16 -9.53 -4.90
N GLU A 85 -5.02 -10.25 -5.62
CA GLU A 85 -5.23 -10.08 -7.04
C GLU A 85 -5.94 -8.75 -7.31
N LEU A 86 -5.35 -7.85 -8.12
CA LEU A 86 -6.04 -6.65 -8.57
C LEU A 86 -6.91 -6.98 -9.77
N GLU A 87 -8.21 -6.95 -9.56
CA GLU A 87 -9.19 -7.27 -10.59
C GLU A 87 -9.98 -6.03 -11.06
N LEU A 88 -10.13 -5.93 -12.36
CA LEU A 88 -11.01 -5.00 -13.04
C LEU A 88 -12.09 -5.76 -13.80
N GLN A 89 -13.33 -5.50 -13.41
CA GLN A 89 -14.52 -6.05 -14.06
C GLN A 89 -15.03 -5.13 -15.18
N GLY A 90 -15.39 -5.76 -16.29
CA GLY A 90 -15.85 -5.14 -17.53
C GLY A 90 -17.35 -4.84 -17.59
N PRO A 91 -17.86 -4.47 -18.78
CA PRO A 91 -17.10 -4.30 -20.02
C PRO A 91 -16.31 -2.98 -20.04
N LYS A 92 -15.03 -3.02 -20.45
CA LYS A 92 -14.20 -1.83 -20.71
C LYS A 92 -13.73 -1.82 -22.16
N ARG A 93 -13.90 -0.69 -22.85
CA ARG A 93 -13.56 -0.58 -24.27
C ARG A 93 -12.21 0.11 -24.45
N VAL A 94 -11.33 -0.52 -25.22
CA VAL A 94 -10.08 0.07 -25.72
C VAL A 94 -10.19 0.16 -27.25
N PRO A 95 -10.45 1.35 -27.82
CA PRO A 95 -10.60 1.50 -29.27
C PRO A 95 -9.31 1.14 -30.04
N PRO A 96 -9.41 0.89 -31.36
CA PRO A 96 -8.25 0.61 -32.21
C PRO A 96 -7.20 1.72 -32.14
N GLY A 97 -5.93 1.35 -32.00
CA GLY A 97 -4.81 2.28 -31.93
C GLY A 97 -4.82 3.21 -30.72
N ARG A 98 -5.50 2.84 -29.62
CA ARG A 98 -5.63 3.67 -28.41
C ARG A 98 -5.11 2.95 -27.17
N SER A 99 -4.73 3.78 -26.20
CA SER A 99 -4.36 3.39 -24.84
C SER A 99 -5.46 3.83 -23.87
N VAL A 100 -5.79 2.98 -22.90
CA VAL A 100 -6.69 3.31 -21.79
C VAL A 100 -6.04 2.90 -20.47
N ALA A 101 -6.09 3.81 -19.49
CA ALA A 101 -5.53 3.62 -18.17
C ALA A 101 -6.63 3.31 -17.14
N TYR A 102 -6.49 2.19 -16.43
CA TYR A 102 -7.39 1.74 -15.38
C TYR A 102 -6.73 1.90 -14.03
N ARG A 103 -7.37 2.65 -13.13
CA ARG A 103 -6.94 2.87 -11.75
C ARG A 103 -7.60 1.85 -10.84
N MET A 104 -6.80 1.22 -9.99
CA MET A 104 -7.23 0.20 -9.04
C MET A 104 -6.64 0.55 -7.68
N ASP A 105 -7.37 0.26 -6.61
CA ASP A 105 -6.81 0.42 -5.26
C ASP A 105 -5.70 -0.61 -5.07
N LEU A 106 -4.58 -0.14 -4.52
CA LEU A 106 -3.38 -0.95 -4.36
C LEU A 106 -3.52 -1.83 -3.11
N PRO A 107 -3.39 -3.16 -3.21
CA PRO A 107 -3.41 -4.05 -2.06
C PRO A 107 -2.10 -3.95 -1.27
N GLY A 108 -2.05 -4.65 -0.13
CA GLY A 108 -0.82 -4.79 0.65
C GLY A 108 0.28 -5.50 -0.16
N PRO A 109 1.56 -5.28 0.21
CA PRO A 109 2.69 -5.95 -0.41
C PRO A 109 2.92 -7.33 0.22
N THR A 110 3.49 -8.26 -0.53
CA THR A 110 4.07 -9.48 0.04
C THR A 110 5.52 -9.21 0.45
N CYS A 111 5.92 -9.65 1.65
CA CYS A 111 7.23 -9.30 2.22
C CYS A 111 8.21 -10.47 2.38
N ASP A 112 7.86 -11.65 1.86
CA ASP A 112 8.68 -12.86 1.98
C ASP A 112 9.93 -12.81 1.07
N GLU A 113 9.78 -12.35 -0.18
CA GLU A 113 10.85 -12.25 -1.16
C GLU A 113 10.70 -11.02 -2.05
N VAL A 114 11.82 -10.39 -2.41
CA VAL A 114 11.84 -9.27 -3.35
C VAL A 114 11.49 -9.77 -4.75
N VAL A 115 10.49 -9.17 -5.37
CA VAL A 115 10.12 -9.53 -6.74
C VAL A 115 11.09 -8.95 -7.75
N ALA A 116 11.72 -9.83 -8.53
CA ALA A 116 12.56 -9.47 -9.67
C ALA A 116 11.84 -9.55 -11.02
N ASP A 117 10.72 -10.29 -11.08
CA ASP A 117 10.01 -10.53 -12.34
C ASP A 117 9.01 -9.41 -12.65
N PRO A 118 8.87 -9.01 -13.92
CA PRO A 118 7.87 -8.05 -14.32
C PRO A 118 6.45 -8.60 -14.06
N PRO A 119 5.48 -7.74 -13.73
CA PRO A 119 4.10 -8.17 -13.56
C PRO A 119 3.53 -8.66 -14.90
N SER A 120 2.43 -9.39 -14.81
CA SER A 120 1.68 -9.80 -15.99
C SER A 120 0.20 -9.53 -15.81
N ILE A 121 -0.49 -9.27 -16.91
CA ILE A 121 -1.92 -9.05 -16.94
C ILE A 121 -2.59 -10.29 -17.49
N VAL A 122 -3.49 -10.90 -16.73
CA VAL A 122 -4.40 -11.93 -17.24
C VAL A 122 -5.65 -11.23 -17.73
N ILE A 123 -6.02 -11.44 -18.99
CA ILE A 123 -7.15 -10.77 -19.62
C ILE A 123 -8.16 -11.79 -20.15
N GLU A 124 -9.44 -11.47 -20.01
CA GLU A 124 -10.56 -12.09 -20.72
C GLU A 124 -11.30 -10.96 -21.46
N ALA A 125 -11.41 -11.07 -22.78
CA ALA A 125 -11.90 -10.00 -23.62
C ALA A 125 -12.46 -10.50 -24.96
N GLN A 126 -13.08 -9.58 -25.68
CA GLN A 126 -13.47 -9.73 -27.08
C GLN A 126 -12.65 -8.76 -27.93
N LEU A 127 -12.03 -9.25 -29.01
CA LEU A 127 -11.40 -8.42 -30.04
C LEU A 127 -12.24 -8.50 -31.31
N GLY A 128 -13.06 -7.47 -31.55
CA GLY A 128 -14.17 -7.58 -32.51
C GLY A 128 -15.15 -8.68 -32.07
N ASP A 129 -15.39 -9.66 -32.94
CA ASP A 129 -16.27 -10.81 -32.66
C ASP A 129 -15.53 -12.03 -32.09
N ALA A 130 -14.19 -11.97 -32.01
CA ALA A 130 -13.37 -13.07 -31.51
C ALA A 130 -13.16 -12.98 -30.00
N SER A 131 -13.31 -14.10 -29.30
CA SER A 131 -12.93 -14.18 -27.89
C SER A 131 -11.43 -14.36 -27.75
N VAL A 132 -10.82 -13.57 -26.86
CA VAL A 132 -9.40 -13.62 -26.52
C VAL A 132 -9.27 -13.71 -25.00
N ALA A 133 -8.48 -14.66 -24.55
CA ALA A 133 -8.16 -14.80 -23.14
C ALA A 133 -6.72 -15.29 -23.02
N GLY A 134 -5.99 -14.82 -22.02
CA GLY A 134 -4.62 -15.25 -21.79
C GLY A 134 -3.78 -14.24 -21.00
N ARG A 135 -2.48 -14.54 -20.90
CA ARG A 135 -1.51 -13.71 -20.17
C ARG A 135 -0.76 -12.77 -21.12
N VAL A 136 -0.74 -11.50 -20.77
CA VAL A 136 0.03 -10.44 -21.43
C VAL A 136 1.16 -10.00 -20.48
N PRO A 137 2.44 -10.15 -20.85
CA PRO A 137 3.53 -9.56 -20.08
C PRO A 137 3.33 -8.04 -19.97
N ALA A 138 3.41 -7.49 -18.76
CA ALA A 138 3.30 -6.07 -18.55
C ALA A 138 4.69 -5.46 -18.39
N THR A 139 4.92 -4.33 -19.01
CA THR A 139 6.12 -3.54 -18.72
C THR A 139 5.94 -2.77 -17.42
N ASP A 140 7.03 -2.58 -16.68
CA ASP A 140 7.08 -1.72 -15.49
C ASP A 140 8.26 -0.74 -15.63
N PRO A 141 8.12 0.30 -16.46
CA PRO A 141 9.25 1.17 -16.84
C PRO A 141 9.79 2.02 -15.68
N TYR A 142 9.13 2.01 -14.53
CA TYR A 142 9.48 2.82 -13.36
C TYR A 142 9.68 1.98 -12.10
N ASP A 143 9.83 0.65 -12.24
CA ASP A 143 9.95 -0.32 -11.14
C ASP A 143 8.85 -0.11 -10.07
N THR A 144 7.64 0.19 -10.53
CA THR A 144 6.45 0.50 -9.73
C THR A 144 6.15 -0.60 -8.73
N ILE A 145 6.15 -1.86 -9.17
CA ILE A 145 5.84 -3.00 -8.29
C ILE A 145 6.92 -3.17 -7.24
N ALA A 146 8.19 -3.21 -7.65
CA ALA A 146 9.31 -3.36 -6.72
C ALA A 146 9.35 -2.21 -5.69
N ARG A 147 9.13 -0.97 -6.14
CA ARG A 147 9.06 0.20 -5.26
C ARG A 147 7.88 0.13 -4.29
N VAL A 148 6.69 -0.25 -4.77
CA VAL A 148 5.50 -0.40 -3.93
C VAL A 148 5.72 -1.49 -2.88
N GLN A 149 6.22 -2.65 -3.29
CA GLN A 149 6.54 -3.77 -2.42
C GLN A 149 7.53 -3.31 -1.33
N HIS A 150 8.67 -2.74 -1.74
CA HIS A 150 9.69 -2.27 -0.82
C HIS A 150 9.17 -1.24 0.18
N THR A 151 8.45 -0.22 -0.30
CA THR A 151 7.93 0.85 0.55
C THR A 151 6.90 0.33 1.55
N GLY A 152 6.00 -0.56 1.10
CA GLY A 152 4.98 -1.13 1.97
C GLY A 152 5.57 -2.13 2.98
N CYS A 153 6.54 -2.96 2.58
CA CYS A 153 7.20 -3.88 3.49
C CYS A 153 8.07 -3.17 4.52
N LEU A 154 8.77 -2.10 4.12
CA LEU A 154 9.46 -1.22 5.08
C LEU A 154 8.46 -0.62 6.07
N ALA A 155 7.32 -0.12 5.60
CA ALA A 155 6.31 0.45 6.49
C ALA A 155 5.74 -0.59 7.46
N ALA A 156 5.42 -1.79 6.98
CA ALA A 156 4.94 -2.89 7.81
C ALA A 156 5.98 -3.30 8.87
N ALA A 157 7.25 -3.45 8.48
CA ALA A 157 8.34 -3.80 9.40
C ALA A 157 8.58 -2.72 10.48
N VAL A 158 8.49 -1.44 10.12
CA VAL A 158 8.55 -0.34 11.09
C VAL A 158 7.34 -0.37 12.03
N GLU A 159 6.13 -0.54 11.49
CA GLU A 159 4.87 -0.49 12.24
C GLU A 159 4.67 -1.70 13.17
N GLU A 160 5.33 -2.83 12.89
CA GLU A 160 5.42 -3.96 13.82
C GLU A 160 6.18 -3.59 15.10
N ILE A 161 7.17 -2.69 15.01
CA ILE A 161 8.06 -2.31 16.11
C ILE A 161 7.59 -1.03 16.81
N VAL A 162 7.15 -0.02 16.05
CA VAL A 162 6.84 1.32 16.56
C VAL A 162 5.80 2.05 15.71
N ALA A 163 4.86 2.73 16.38
CA ALA A 163 4.02 3.74 15.75
C ALA A 163 4.70 5.13 15.86
N ILE A 164 4.96 5.78 14.72
CA ILE A 164 5.44 7.17 14.66
C ILE A 164 4.32 8.04 14.08
N THR A 165 3.75 8.94 14.89
CA THR A 165 2.56 9.70 14.52
C THR A 165 2.80 11.20 14.61
N PRO A 166 2.39 12.03 13.63
CA PRO A 166 2.44 13.49 13.76
C PRO A 166 1.47 13.97 14.84
N PRO A 167 1.67 15.18 15.38
CA PRO A 167 0.72 15.74 16.32
C PRO A 167 -0.59 16.10 15.60
N GLU A 168 -1.69 16.17 16.33
CA GLU A 168 -2.97 16.63 15.76
C GLU A 168 -2.89 18.11 15.33
N ARG A 169 -2.15 18.92 16.10
CA ARG A 169 -2.00 20.37 15.95
C ARG A 169 -0.54 20.77 15.97
N LEU A 170 -0.18 21.81 15.22
CA LEU A 170 1.18 22.33 15.19
C LEU A 170 1.49 23.15 16.46
N ARG A 171 2.53 22.77 17.19
CA ARG A 171 3.04 23.59 18.29
C ARG A 171 3.80 24.79 17.70
N SER A 172 3.39 26.00 18.08
CA SER A 172 4.04 27.21 17.59
C SER A 172 4.02 28.35 18.61
N THR A 173 4.95 29.28 18.45
CA THR A 173 5.12 30.47 19.29
C THR A 173 5.38 31.69 18.42
N GLY A 174 5.08 32.88 18.95
CA GLY A 174 5.19 34.13 18.19
C GLY A 174 4.11 34.27 17.10
N SER A 175 4.31 35.22 16.20
CA SER A 175 3.37 35.55 15.12
C SER A 175 4.07 36.24 13.95
N GLY A 176 3.36 36.38 12.83
CA GLY A 176 3.83 36.97 11.59
C GLY A 176 5.07 36.29 11.03
N THR A 177 5.91 37.08 10.40
CA THR A 177 7.21 36.64 9.88
C THR A 177 8.22 36.32 10.98
N GLU A 178 7.83 36.29 12.26
CA GLU A 178 8.65 35.83 13.39
C GLU A 178 8.07 34.60 14.10
N ARG A 179 6.94 34.05 13.62
CA ARG A 179 6.37 32.81 14.16
C ARG A 179 7.40 31.68 14.08
N ARG A 180 7.53 30.86 15.12
CA ARG A 180 8.34 29.64 15.14
C ARG A 180 7.45 28.45 15.42
N ALA A 181 7.75 27.31 14.81
CA ALA A 181 6.96 26.10 14.99
C ALA A 181 7.84 24.88 15.21
N VAL A 182 7.30 23.89 15.91
CA VAL A 182 7.91 22.58 16.14
C VAL A 182 6.87 21.51 15.83
N LEU A 183 7.25 20.54 15.00
CA LEU A 183 6.46 19.38 14.69
C LEU A 183 6.88 18.23 15.62
N ASP A 184 5.99 17.85 16.53
CA ASP A 184 6.26 16.84 17.57
C ASP A 184 5.79 15.46 17.13
N LEU A 185 6.70 14.65 16.59
CA LEU A 185 6.37 13.28 16.21
C LEU A 185 6.33 12.41 17.47
N ALA A 186 5.16 11.88 17.80
CA ALA A 186 5.00 10.92 18.88
C ALA A 186 5.58 9.57 18.45
N VAL A 187 6.44 9.01 19.28
CA VAL A 187 7.07 7.70 19.07
C VAL A 187 6.55 6.76 20.14
N ALA A 188 5.77 5.76 19.72
CA ALA A 188 5.14 4.78 20.61
C ALA A 188 5.57 3.36 20.20
N PRO A 189 6.62 2.81 20.82
CA PRO A 189 7.00 1.41 20.61
C PRO A 189 5.83 0.46 20.88
N VAL A 190 5.68 -0.56 20.04
CA VAL A 190 4.64 -1.58 20.18
C VAL A 190 4.98 -2.44 21.40
N ALA A 191 4.01 -2.61 22.31
CA ALA A 191 4.21 -3.35 23.54
C ALA A 191 4.52 -4.84 23.26
N GLY A 192 5.68 -5.31 23.71
CA GLY A 192 6.12 -6.69 23.53
C GLY A 192 6.68 -7.02 22.14
N ALA A 193 6.78 -6.04 21.24
CA ALA A 193 7.50 -6.22 19.98
C ALA A 193 9.00 -6.43 20.24
N GLU A 194 9.62 -7.28 19.43
CA GLU A 194 11.07 -7.49 19.41
C GLU A 194 11.71 -6.63 18.30
N GLY A 195 13.03 -6.51 18.33
CA GLY A 195 13.77 -5.74 17.32
C GLY A 195 13.80 -4.24 17.57
N SER A 196 14.36 -3.51 16.60
CA SER A 196 14.56 -2.06 16.70
C SER A 196 14.46 -1.36 15.34
N VAL A 197 14.18 -0.06 15.40
CA VAL A 197 14.23 0.87 14.27
C VAL A 197 15.29 1.92 14.54
N GLU A 198 16.31 1.95 13.71
CA GLU A 198 17.29 3.04 13.66
C GLU A 198 16.74 4.15 12.77
N VAL A 199 16.60 5.36 13.34
CA VAL A 199 16.33 6.60 12.62
C VAL A 199 17.67 7.28 12.34
N HIS A 200 17.93 7.58 11.07
CA HIS A 200 19.18 8.22 10.63
C HIS A 200 19.04 9.73 10.47
N GLN A 201 17.89 10.15 9.94
CA GLN A 201 17.53 11.56 9.76
C GLN A 201 16.05 11.69 9.38
N VAL A 202 15.53 12.92 9.48
CA VAL A 202 14.25 13.30 8.87
C VAL A 202 14.53 14.28 7.75
N LEU A 203 14.04 14.01 6.54
CA LEU A 203 14.33 14.86 5.38
C LEU A 203 13.34 16.01 5.28
N GLY A 204 13.83 17.14 4.76
CA GLY A 204 12.99 18.26 4.34
C GLY A 204 12.06 17.88 3.19
N THR A 205 11.02 18.68 3.02
CA THR A 205 10.05 18.56 1.93
C THR A 205 10.05 19.83 1.09
N THR A 206 9.22 19.85 0.04
CA THR A 206 8.93 21.05 -0.76
C THR A 206 8.33 22.20 0.05
N LEU A 207 7.60 21.89 1.13
CA LEU A 207 6.95 22.88 1.99
C LEU A 207 7.77 23.19 3.24
N LEU A 208 8.43 22.20 3.81
CA LEU A 208 9.04 22.27 5.15
C LEU A 208 10.54 21.97 5.10
N SER A 209 11.32 22.70 5.88
CA SER A 209 12.72 22.38 6.16
C SER A 209 13.00 22.53 7.64
N ALA A 210 14.11 21.94 8.08
CA ALA A 210 14.61 22.20 9.42
C ALA A 210 14.88 23.68 9.64
N GLU A 211 14.55 24.20 10.83
CA GLU A 211 14.86 25.59 11.20
C GLU A 211 16.36 25.88 11.02
N GLY A 212 17.23 24.90 11.33
CA GLY A 212 18.68 25.00 11.22
C GLY A 212 19.29 24.53 9.88
N GLY A 213 18.50 24.09 8.90
CA GLY A 213 19.06 23.45 7.71
C GLY A 213 18.04 23.08 6.63
N LEU A 214 18.36 22.07 5.83
CA LEU A 214 17.41 21.43 4.91
C LEU A 214 16.70 20.30 5.67
N ASP A 215 17.48 19.38 6.22
CA ASP A 215 17.04 18.17 6.91
C ASP A 215 17.26 18.28 8.44
N TRP A 216 16.55 17.46 9.21
CA TRP A 216 16.77 17.32 10.66
C TRP A 216 17.75 16.17 10.91
N PRO A 217 18.94 16.43 11.48
CA PRO A 217 19.93 15.40 11.79
C PRO A 217 19.56 14.68 13.09
N VAL A 218 18.38 14.05 13.11
CA VAL A 218 17.88 13.26 14.24
C VAL A 218 18.37 11.84 14.06
N THR A 219 19.25 11.40 14.97
CA THR A 219 19.65 10.00 15.09
C THR A 219 19.07 9.40 16.35
N ALA A 220 18.39 8.26 16.22
CA ALA A 220 17.80 7.56 17.35
C ALA A 220 17.70 6.06 17.09
N THR A 221 17.78 5.24 18.13
CA THR A 221 17.41 3.83 18.08
C THR A 221 16.16 3.65 18.91
N ILE A 222 15.11 3.11 18.29
CA ILE A 222 13.82 2.85 18.91
C ILE A 222 13.69 1.35 19.10
N GLU A 223 13.75 0.89 20.35
CA GLU A 223 13.57 -0.52 20.70
C GLU A 223 12.08 -0.88 20.79
N GLY A 224 11.70 -2.02 20.23
CA GLY A 224 10.39 -2.63 20.46
C GLY A 224 10.12 -2.85 21.95
N GLY A 225 8.88 -2.60 22.38
CA GLY A 225 8.51 -2.65 23.80
C GLY A 225 9.17 -1.59 24.69
N GLY A 226 9.92 -0.64 24.10
CA GLY A 226 10.56 0.46 24.80
C GLY A 226 9.58 1.49 25.37
N SER A 227 10.13 2.56 25.94
CA SER A 227 9.32 3.68 26.46
C SER A 227 8.91 4.63 25.32
N ALA A 228 7.69 5.15 25.41
CA ALA A 228 7.24 6.21 24.51
C ALA A 228 8.14 7.46 24.61
N SER A 229 8.33 8.14 23.49
CA SER A 229 9.15 9.34 23.39
C SER A 229 8.60 10.30 22.33
N THR A 230 9.32 11.39 22.07
CA THR A 230 8.93 12.39 21.09
C THR A 230 10.16 12.85 20.32
N ILE A 231 10.05 12.90 18.99
CA ILE A 231 11.03 13.55 18.12
C ILE A 231 10.52 14.95 17.82
N GLU A 232 11.24 15.96 18.33
CA GLU A 232 10.92 17.36 18.09
C GLU A 232 11.62 17.85 16.82
N LEU A 233 10.84 18.36 15.86
CA LEU A 233 11.34 18.89 14.60
C LEU A 233 11.06 20.39 14.52
N PRO A 234 12.00 21.29 14.86
CA PRO A 234 11.82 22.72 14.65
C PRO A 234 11.72 23.02 13.15
N VAL A 235 10.61 23.60 12.69
CA VAL A 235 10.28 23.71 11.26
C VAL A 235 10.23 25.15 10.76
N ARG A 236 10.66 25.35 9.52
CA ARG A 236 10.44 26.57 8.72
C ARG A 236 9.87 26.23 7.35
N PRO A 237 9.25 27.20 6.66
CA PRO A 237 9.01 27.08 5.23
C PRO A 237 10.32 26.79 4.47
N ALA A 238 10.31 25.79 3.62
CA ALA A 238 11.46 25.46 2.77
C ALA A 238 11.78 26.64 1.82
N ARG A 239 10.73 27.26 1.29
CA ARG A 239 10.74 28.44 0.42
C ARG A 239 9.55 29.34 0.72
N CYS A 240 9.67 30.63 0.43
CA CYS A 240 8.58 31.60 0.60
C CYS A 240 8.12 32.17 -0.75
N ASP A 241 7.52 31.31 -1.57
CA ASP A 241 6.89 31.74 -2.81
C ASP A 241 5.53 31.04 -3.01
N PRO A 242 4.54 31.70 -3.66
CA PRO A 242 3.18 31.16 -3.76
C PRO A 242 3.06 29.80 -4.44
N HIS A 243 4.01 29.45 -5.33
CA HIS A 243 3.98 28.16 -6.02
C HIS A 243 4.27 26.99 -5.06
N ALA A 244 5.09 27.23 -4.03
CA ALA A 244 5.40 26.23 -3.02
C ALA A 244 4.16 25.81 -2.21
N GLY A 245 3.18 26.71 -2.01
CA GLY A 245 1.92 26.36 -1.35
C GLY A 245 0.88 25.77 -2.32
N ALA A 246 0.78 26.32 -3.54
CA ALA A 246 -0.30 25.98 -4.47
C ALA A 246 -0.18 24.60 -5.13
N GLU A 247 1.05 24.09 -5.34
CA GLU A 247 1.29 22.80 -6.00
C GLU A 247 1.55 21.66 -5.01
N ASP A 248 1.66 21.96 -3.73
CA ASP A 248 2.19 21.00 -2.77
C ASP A 248 1.14 20.04 -2.22
N LYS A 249 1.13 18.83 -2.80
CA LYS A 249 0.29 17.70 -2.35
C LYS A 249 0.99 16.76 -1.37
N ARG A 250 2.31 16.91 -1.20
CA ARG A 250 3.15 15.97 -0.45
C ARG A 250 4.03 16.62 0.60
N GLY A 251 4.19 17.94 0.65
CA GLY A 251 5.13 18.59 1.56
C GLY A 251 4.73 18.56 3.03
N THR A 252 3.53 18.06 3.35
CA THR A 252 3.12 17.70 4.72
C THR A 252 3.28 16.19 5.03
N ILE A 253 3.87 15.41 4.12
CA ILE A 253 4.26 14.02 4.34
C ILE A 253 5.74 14.06 4.73
N ILE A 254 6.06 13.58 5.93
CA ILE A 254 7.38 13.71 6.53
C ILE A 254 8.17 12.42 6.28
N PRO A 255 9.20 12.44 5.42
CA PRO A 255 10.06 11.29 5.18
C PRO A 255 11.08 11.12 6.30
N ILE A 256 11.15 9.93 6.88
CA ILE A 256 12.12 9.54 7.90
C ILE A 256 13.01 8.45 7.28
N GLU A 257 14.32 8.68 7.24
CA GLU A 257 15.25 7.64 6.82
C GLU A 257 15.49 6.67 7.98
N VAL A 258 15.16 5.39 7.75
CA VAL A 258 15.21 4.36 8.79
C VAL A 258 15.83 3.06 8.30
N THR A 259 16.34 2.28 9.25
CA THR A 259 16.71 0.87 9.09
C THR A 259 16.10 0.05 10.23
N THR A 260 15.44 -1.05 9.92
CA THR A 260 14.92 -1.99 10.92
C THR A 260 15.97 -3.08 11.22
N SER A 261 15.88 -3.70 12.39
CA SER A 261 16.85 -4.73 12.82
C SER A 261 16.85 -6.00 11.97
N ASP A 262 15.77 -6.25 11.20
CA ASP A 262 15.66 -7.34 10.22
C ASP A 262 16.16 -6.94 8.81
N GLY A 263 16.62 -5.70 8.64
CA GLY A 263 17.37 -5.25 7.47
C GLY A 263 16.60 -4.44 6.43
N TRP A 264 15.30 -4.17 6.64
CA TRP A 264 14.58 -3.22 5.79
C TRP A 264 15.15 -1.82 5.99
N SER A 265 15.34 -1.09 4.90
CA SER A 265 15.87 0.28 4.94
C SER A 265 15.26 1.16 3.86
N GLY A 266 15.14 2.45 4.15
CA GLY A 266 14.62 3.43 3.21
C GLY A 266 13.87 4.57 3.90
N LEU A 267 12.94 5.18 3.16
CA LEU A 267 12.13 6.29 3.67
C LEU A 267 10.79 5.77 4.19
N TYR A 268 10.59 5.87 5.50
CA TYR A 268 9.30 5.72 6.15
C TYR A 268 8.54 7.05 6.11
N GLU A 269 7.36 7.08 5.52
CA GLU A 269 6.60 8.31 5.29
C GLU A 269 5.48 8.50 6.32
N VAL A 270 5.60 9.54 7.13
CA VAL A 270 4.58 9.88 8.13
C VAL A 270 3.65 10.96 7.59
N ARG A 271 2.34 10.66 7.49
CA ARG A 271 1.34 11.56 6.88
C ARG A 271 0.66 12.45 7.91
N SER A 272 0.72 13.77 7.70
CA SER A 272 -0.04 14.74 8.51
C SER A 272 -1.55 14.56 8.34
N GLY A 273 -2.29 14.60 9.46
CA GLY A 273 -3.75 14.66 9.46
C GLY A 273 -4.30 16.00 8.93
N PRO A 274 -5.62 16.10 8.66
CA PRO A 274 -6.22 17.30 8.06
C PRO A 274 -6.01 18.59 8.88
N ALA A 275 -6.12 18.51 10.20
CA ALA A 275 -5.93 19.67 11.09
C ALA A 275 -4.48 20.16 11.09
N LEU A 276 -3.52 19.23 11.21
CA LEU A 276 -2.10 19.57 11.12
C LEU A 276 -1.73 20.13 9.74
N LYS A 277 -2.27 19.56 8.66
CA LYS A 277 -2.07 20.12 7.31
C LYS A 277 -2.51 21.57 7.24
N GLN A 278 -3.69 21.89 7.75
CA GLN A 278 -4.18 23.26 7.81
C GLN A 278 -3.25 24.16 8.63
N ASP A 279 -2.85 23.73 9.84
CA ASP A 279 -1.94 24.51 10.70
C ASP A 279 -0.57 24.77 10.01
N LEU A 280 -0.06 23.80 9.24
CA LEU A 280 1.20 23.93 8.49
C LEU A 280 1.08 24.94 7.34
N PHE A 281 -0.05 24.95 6.62
CA PHE A 281 -0.29 25.95 5.57
C PHE A 281 -0.53 27.36 6.15
N ASP A 282 -1.22 27.46 7.28
CA ASP A 282 -1.39 28.73 8.00
C ASP A 282 -0.03 29.25 8.49
N TYR A 283 0.79 28.38 9.07
CA TYR A 283 2.16 28.70 9.47
C TYR A 283 2.99 29.15 8.27
N PHE A 284 2.96 28.41 7.15
CA PHE A 284 3.66 28.77 5.92
C PHE A 284 3.27 30.17 5.43
N THR A 285 1.97 30.42 5.32
CA THR A 285 1.41 31.68 4.81
C THR A 285 1.84 32.85 5.68
N GLU A 286 1.66 32.73 7.00
CA GLU A 286 2.00 33.77 7.96
C GLU A 286 3.52 34.02 8.04
N ARG A 287 4.30 32.95 8.13
CA ARG A 287 5.78 33.01 8.25
C ARG A 287 6.42 33.62 7.01
N CYS A 288 5.84 33.39 5.84
CA CYS A 288 6.28 33.96 4.57
C CYS A 288 5.67 35.33 4.25
N GLY A 289 4.78 35.87 5.09
CA GLY A 289 4.10 37.14 4.84
C GLY A 289 3.22 37.12 3.59
N LEU A 290 2.70 35.94 3.23
CA LEU A 290 1.82 35.77 2.09
C LEU A 290 0.37 36.16 2.47
N PRO A 291 -0.46 36.59 1.50
CA PRO A 291 -1.87 36.87 1.77
C PRO A 291 -2.58 35.61 2.28
N SER A 292 -3.37 35.73 3.34
CA SER A 292 -4.29 34.66 3.76
C SER A 292 -5.30 34.39 2.65
N SER A 293 -5.47 33.13 2.29
CA SER A 293 -6.48 32.67 1.33
C SER A 293 -7.88 32.64 1.94
#